data_AF-A0A1V5S045-F1
#
_entry.id   AF-A0A1V5S045-F1
#
_cell.length_a   1.000
_cell.length_b   1.000
_cell.length_c   1.000
_cell.angle_alpha   90.00
_cell.angle_beta   90.00
_cell.angle_gamma   90.00
#
_symmetry.space_group_name_H-M   'P 1'
#
loop_
_entity.id
_entity.type
_entity.pdbx_description
1 polymer ?
#
loop_
_entity_poly.entity_id
_entity_poly.type
_entity_poly.pdbx_seq_one_letter_code
_entity_poly.pdbx_strand_id
1 'polypeptide(L)'
;MLIDSGANIDCSAQALRQFAIMGSLYMKNVLEIENPRVALANIGTESNKGTPLCIEAYKMLKNTPNINFTGNAEARDIAFTAADVVVSDGFTGNIILKMYEGVALAIMGNIKAVFTAGIVSKLSYLGIRKGLKLFKKKMDYKEYGGAALIGLQKPVIKAHGSCDAGAFKNAVRQAVKYCESGIISKISEQVGDLENVES
;
A
#
# COMPACT_ATOMS: atom_id res chain seq x y z
N MET A 1 -1.28 -2.44 1.72
CA MET A 1 -1.46 -1.07 1.14
C MET A 1 -0.43 -0.17 1.76
N LEU A 2 0.18 0.70 0.96
CA LEU A 2 1.03 1.79 1.43
C LEU A 2 0.23 3.10 1.30
N ILE A 3 0.17 3.91 2.35
CA ILE A 3 -0.57 5.18 2.37
C ILE A 3 0.13 6.19 3.29
N ASP A 4 0.48 7.39 2.89
CA ASP A 4 0.47 7.98 1.55
C ASP A 4 1.67 7.47 0.72
N SER A 5 1.63 7.66 -0.60
CA SER A 5 2.73 7.35 -1.52
C SER A 5 3.02 8.49 -2.50
N GLY A 6 2.65 9.73 -2.16
CA GLY A 6 3.08 10.94 -2.87
C GLY A 6 2.02 12.02 -3.07
N ALA A 7 0.85 11.94 -2.42
CA ALA A 7 -0.17 12.98 -2.51
C ALA A 7 0.15 14.19 -1.60
N ASN A 8 0.69 13.95 -0.40
CA ASN A 8 1.01 14.96 0.60
C ASN A 8 2.50 14.90 0.95
N ILE A 9 3.26 15.90 0.51
CA ILE A 9 4.71 15.98 0.74
C ILE A 9 4.98 16.32 2.21
N ASP A 10 4.25 17.30 2.76
CA ASP A 10 4.27 17.64 4.19
C ASP A 10 3.05 17.05 4.87
N CYS A 11 3.26 16.33 5.97
CA CYS A 11 2.22 15.58 6.65
C CYS A 11 2.31 15.78 8.16
N SER A 12 1.18 16.01 8.84
CA SER A 12 1.09 16.07 10.29
C SER A 12 0.83 14.70 10.92
N ALA A 13 1.01 14.56 12.23
CA ALA A 13 0.69 13.35 12.96
C ALA A 13 -0.82 13.01 12.89
N GLN A 14 -1.68 14.05 12.93
CA GLN A 14 -3.12 13.90 12.72
C GLN A 14 -3.43 13.31 11.34
N ALA A 15 -2.77 13.79 10.28
CA ALA A 15 -2.98 13.27 8.93
C ALA A 15 -2.56 11.80 8.82
N LEU A 16 -1.44 11.40 9.43
CA LEU A 16 -1.04 9.98 9.49
C LEU A 16 -2.07 9.11 10.23
N ARG A 17 -2.67 9.62 11.32
CA ARG A 17 -3.78 8.95 11.99
C ARG A 17 -5.00 8.78 11.07
N GLN A 18 -5.38 9.83 10.33
CA GLN A 18 -6.48 9.76 9.37
C GLN A 18 -6.19 8.73 8.27
N PHE A 19 -4.96 8.66 7.77
CA PHE A 19 -4.54 7.68 6.77
C PHE A 19 -4.64 6.24 7.29
N ALA A 20 -4.29 6.00 8.56
CA ALA A 20 -4.46 4.70 9.20
C ALA A 20 -5.93 4.26 9.24
N ILE A 21 -6.84 5.15 9.62
CA ILE A 21 -8.29 4.89 9.69
C ILE A 21 -8.82 4.57 8.29
N MET A 22 -8.52 5.45 7.34
CA MET A 22 -8.95 5.31 5.95
C MET A 22 -8.44 4.02 5.31
N GLY A 23 -7.16 3.69 5.51
CA GLY A 23 -6.57 2.45 5.02
C GLY A 23 -7.19 1.21 5.67
N SER A 24 -7.42 1.25 6.99
CA SER A 24 -8.06 0.16 7.75
C SER A 24 -9.49 -0.09 7.24
N LEU A 25 -10.29 0.97 7.10
CA LEU A 25 -11.65 0.88 6.54
C LEU A 25 -11.64 0.35 5.11
N TYR A 26 -10.68 0.76 4.29
CA TYR A 26 -10.58 0.26 2.92
C TYR A 26 -10.24 -1.22 2.88
N MET A 27 -9.26 -1.66 3.66
CA MET A 27 -8.90 -3.07 3.78
C MET A 27 -10.09 -3.92 4.24
N LYS A 28 -10.84 -3.44 5.23
CA LYS A 28 -12.00 -4.15 5.76
C LYS A 28 -13.18 -4.20 4.80
N ASN A 29 -13.56 -3.07 4.21
CA ASN A 29 -14.83 -2.97 3.48
C ASN A 29 -14.71 -3.19 1.97
N VAL A 30 -13.51 -3.01 1.39
CA VAL A 30 -13.29 -3.17 -0.06
C VAL A 30 -12.51 -4.45 -0.36
N LEU A 31 -11.52 -4.77 0.47
CA LEU A 31 -10.70 -5.99 0.33
C LEU A 31 -11.10 -7.11 1.29
N GLU A 32 -12.14 -6.90 2.10
CA GLU A 32 -12.76 -7.92 2.96
C GLU A 32 -11.76 -8.57 3.95
N ILE A 33 -10.71 -7.83 4.35
CA ILE A 33 -9.77 -8.26 5.38
C ILE A 33 -10.35 -7.93 6.74
N GLU A 34 -10.75 -8.96 7.50
CA GLU A 34 -11.20 -8.78 8.87
C GLU A 34 -10.05 -8.29 9.77
N ASN A 35 -10.32 -7.24 10.55
CA ASN A 35 -9.38 -6.65 11.51
C ASN A 35 -7.96 -6.34 10.95
N PRO A 36 -7.85 -5.53 9.89
CA PRO A 36 -6.61 -5.33 9.15
C PRO A 36 -5.53 -4.70 10.02
N ARG A 37 -4.33 -5.29 10.00
CA ARG A 37 -3.17 -4.80 10.74
C ARG A 37 -2.69 -3.50 10.12
N VAL A 38 -2.46 -2.51 10.97
CA VAL A 38 -1.96 -1.19 10.58
C VAL A 38 -0.61 -0.95 11.26
N ALA A 39 0.40 -0.60 10.47
CA ALA A 39 1.73 -0.26 10.98
C ALA A 39 2.20 1.11 10.46
N LEU A 40 3.07 1.77 11.21
CA LEU A 40 3.73 3.01 10.81
C LEU A 40 5.09 2.69 10.20
N ALA A 41 5.35 3.13 8.96
CA ALA A 41 6.66 2.99 8.33
C ALA A 41 7.70 3.78 9.13
N ASN A 42 8.78 3.11 9.52
CA ASN A 42 9.77 3.70 10.40
C ASN A 42 11.17 3.08 10.19
N ILE A 43 12.18 3.66 10.85
CA ILE A 43 13.59 3.24 10.80
C ILE A 43 13.94 2.17 11.85
N GLY A 44 12.96 1.70 12.63
CA GLY A 44 13.12 0.70 13.67
C GLY A 44 11.75 0.31 14.24
N THR A 45 11.69 -0.80 14.98
CA THR A 45 10.44 -1.37 15.49
C THR A 45 10.01 -0.77 16.84
N GLU A 46 10.92 -0.11 17.55
CA GLU A 46 10.66 0.46 18.87
C GLU A 46 9.82 1.75 18.78
N SER A 47 8.97 1.98 19.77
CA SER A 47 7.99 3.10 19.80
C SER A 47 8.60 4.51 19.78
N ASN A 48 9.88 4.67 20.12
CA ASN A 48 10.59 5.94 20.18
C ASN A 48 11.49 6.18 18.95
N LYS A 49 11.41 5.34 17.92
CA LYS A 49 12.18 5.50 16.69
C LYS A 49 11.48 6.41 15.68
N GLY A 50 12.31 7.03 14.85
CA GLY A 50 11.87 7.90 13.77
C GLY A 50 12.03 9.38 14.09
N THR A 51 11.45 10.20 13.23
CA THR A 51 11.43 11.65 13.40
C THR A 51 10.44 12.04 14.52
N PRO A 52 10.46 13.30 14.99
CA PRO A 52 9.45 13.79 15.93
C PRO A 52 8.01 13.53 15.44
N LEU A 53 7.76 13.69 14.14
CA LEU A 53 6.50 13.35 13.48
C LEU A 53 6.13 11.86 13.68
N CYS A 54 7.06 10.94 13.42
CA CYS A 54 6.80 9.50 13.60
C CYS A 54 6.50 9.15 15.07
N ILE A 55 7.22 9.74 16.01
CA ILE A 55 7.04 9.50 17.46
C ILE A 55 5.68 10.02 17.91
N GLU A 56 5.26 11.19 17.45
CA GLU A 56 3.95 11.76 17.73
C GLU A 56 2.82 10.92 17.10
N ALA A 57 2.95 10.58 15.82
CA ALA A 57 1.99 9.74 15.11
C ALA A 57 1.84 8.36 15.77
N TYR A 58 2.93 7.74 16.24
CA TYR A 58 2.87 6.48 16.98
C TYR A 58 1.98 6.60 18.22
N LYS A 59 2.13 7.67 19.01
CA LYS A 59 1.30 7.91 20.21
C LYS A 59 -0.17 8.07 19.82
N MET A 60 -0.46 8.86 18.79
CA MET A 60 -1.83 9.06 18.31
C MET A 60 -2.45 7.74 17.84
N LEU A 61 -1.75 6.98 17.00
CA LEU A 61 -2.21 5.70 16.44
C LEU A 61 -2.48 4.66 17.53
N LYS A 62 -1.61 4.58 18.54
CA LYS A 62 -1.80 3.68 19.68
C LYS A 62 -3.07 3.98 20.47
N ASN A 63 -3.48 5.25 20.53
CA ASN A 63 -4.68 5.68 21.24
C ASN A 63 -5.92 5.78 20.34
N THR A 64 -5.81 5.43 19.06
CA THR A 64 -6.94 5.55 18.15
C THR A 64 -7.85 4.33 18.28
N PRO A 65 -9.14 4.51 18.64
CA PRO A 65 -10.05 3.39 18.80
C PRO A 65 -10.34 2.72 17.46
N ASN A 66 -10.73 1.44 17.50
CA ASN A 66 -11.19 0.67 16.34
C ASN A 66 -10.14 0.50 15.21
N ILE A 67 -8.85 0.63 15.53
CA ILE A 67 -7.75 0.28 14.62
C ILE A 67 -6.87 -0.78 15.26
N ASN A 68 -6.50 -1.81 14.48
CA ASN A 68 -5.52 -2.81 14.88
C ASN A 68 -4.09 -2.31 14.61
N PHE A 69 -3.64 -1.33 15.40
CA PHE A 69 -2.30 -0.78 15.27
C PHE A 69 -1.24 -1.74 15.86
N THR A 70 -0.35 -2.25 15.01
CA THR A 70 0.67 -3.24 15.35
C THR A 70 2.06 -2.64 15.60
N GLY A 71 2.18 -1.30 15.64
CA GLY A 71 3.43 -0.59 15.92
C GLY A 71 4.18 -0.13 14.67
N ASN A 72 5.50 0.01 14.81
CA ASN A 72 6.38 0.43 13.72
C ASN A 72 6.77 -0.75 12.83
N ALA A 73 6.91 -0.49 11.52
CA ALA A 73 7.40 -1.45 10.53
C ALA A 73 8.61 -0.88 9.79
N GLU A 74 9.69 -1.65 9.72
CA GLU A 74 10.85 -1.31 8.91
C GLU A 74 10.57 -1.54 7.42
N ALA A 75 11.16 -0.72 6.55
CA ALA A 75 10.92 -0.80 5.11
C ALA A 75 11.22 -2.18 4.48
N ARG A 76 12.21 -2.88 5.05
CA ARG A 76 12.60 -4.24 4.63
C ARG A 76 11.52 -5.29 4.88
N ASP A 77 10.68 -5.10 5.90
CA ASP A 77 9.67 -6.08 6.32
C ASP A 77 8.34 -5.88 5.59
N ILE A 78 8.15 -4.73 4.92
CA ILE A 78 6.92 -4.39 4.19
C ILE A 78 6.58 -5.46 3.14
N ALA A 79 7.55 -5.92 2.35
CA ALA A 79 7.33 -6.97 1.36
C ALA A 79 7.01 -8.35 1.97
N PHE A 80 7.35 -8.56 3.25
CA PHE A 80 7.11 -9.81 3.96
C PHE A 80 5.84 -9.74 4.82
N THR A 81 4.86 -8.91 4.43
CA THR A 81 3.55 -8.78 5.10
C THR A 81 3.61 -8.23 6.52
N ALA A 82 4.50 -7.25 6.77
CA ALA A 82 4.56 -6.55 8.04
C ALA A 82 3.19 -6.06 8.54
N ALA A 83 2.34 -5.55 7.63
CA ALA A 83 0.98 -5.14 7.91
C ALA A 83 0.10 -5.16 6.65
N ASP A 84 -1.22 -5.09 6.84
CA ASP A 84 -2.19 -4.95 5.75
C ASP A 84 -2.22 -3.50 5.26
N VAL A 85 -2.04 -2.54 6.18
CA VAL A 85 -1.87 -1.10 5.92
C VAL A 85 -0.55 -0.64 6.52
N VAL A 86 0.31 -0.05 5.69
CA VAL A 86 1.53 0.63 6.12
C VAL A 86 1.35 2.12 5.89
N VAL A 87 1.47 2.88 6.97
CA VAL A 87 1.23 4.32 7.00
C VAL A 87 2.56 5.07 6.89
N SER A 88 2.62 6.09 6.04
CA SER A 88 3.78 6.97 5.85
C SER A 88 3.35 8.34 5.37
N ASP A 89 4.22 9.35 5.52
CA ASP A 89 4.10 10.58 4.75
C ASP A 89 4.33 10.31 3.25
N GLY A 90 3.92 11.24 2.39
CA GLY A 90 3.98 11.04 0.95
C GLY A 90 5.41 11.00 0.39
N PHE A 91 6.39 11.65 1.03
CA PHE A 91 7.78 11.59 0.62
C PHE A 91 8.37 10.20 0.89
N THR A 92 8.28 9.73 2.14
CA THR A 92 8.76 8.39 2.54
C THR A 92 8.05 7.28 1.78
N GLY A 93 6.72 7.37 1.66
CA GLY A 93 5.93 6.37 0.94
C GLY A 93 6.28 6.29 -0.54
N ASN A 94 6.50 7.42 -1.21
CA ASN A 94 6.90 7.42 -2.62
C ASN A 94 8.30 6.82 -2.80
N ILE A 95 9.25 7.11 -1.90
CA ILE A 95 10.58 6.47 -1.92
C ILE A 95 10.45 4.96 -1.77
N ILE A 96 9.68 4.47 -0.79
CA ILE A 96 9.45 3.04 -0.58
C ILE A 96 8.85 2.41 -1.86
N LEU A 97 7.80 3.00 -2.42
CA LEU A 97 7.13 2.51 -3.63
C LEU A 97 8.13 2.43 -4.80
N LYS A 98 8.88 3.49 -5.06
CA LYS A 98 9.84 3.55 -6.17
C LYS A 98 11.02 2.60 -5.98
N MET A 99 11.46 2.38 -4.74
CA MET A 99 12.48 1.39 -4.43
C MET A 99 12.00 -0.02 -4.76
N TYR A 100 10.79 -0.40 -4.33
CA TYR A 100 10.21 -1.71 -4.66
C TYR A 100 10.02 -1.90 -6.17
N GLU A 101 9.53 -0.89 -6.89
CA GLU A 101 9.41 -0.92 -8.35
C GLU A 101 10.77 -1.12 -9.03
N GLY A 102 11.79 -0.36 -8.61
CA GLY A 102 13.15 -0.44 -9.16
C GLY A 102 13.81 -1.80 -8.91
N VAL A 103 13.71 -2.32 -7.69
CA VAL A 103 14.24 -3.65 -7.32
C VAL A 103 13.55 -4.75 -8.12
N ALA A 104 12.23 -4.70 -8.27
CA ALA A 104 11.48 -5.68 -9.06
C ALA A 104 11.94 -5.68 -10.53
N LEU A 105 12.12 -4.49 -11.13
CA LEU A 105 12.63 -4.36 -12.50
C LEU A 105 14.06 -4.91 -12.64
N ALA A 106 14.94 -4.60 -11.69
CA ALA A 106 16.32 -5.08 -11.69
C ALA A 106 16.40 -6.62 -11.58
N ILE A 107 15.65 -7.21 -10.66
CA ILE A 107 15.58 -8.68 -10.50
C ILE A 107 15.06 -9.33 -11.77
N MET A 108 13.98 -8.81 -12.36
CA MET A 108 13.43 -9.35 -13.61
C MET A 108 14.40 -9.22 -14.79
N GLY A 109 15.16 -8.13 -14.86
CA GLY A 109 16.24 -7.93 -15.83
C GLY A 109 17.36 -8.96 -15.67
N ASN A 110 17.82 -9.18 -14.44
CA ASN A 110 18.86 -10.16 -14.13
C ASN A 110 18.42 -11.60 -14.44
N ILE A 111 17.18 -11.97 -14.07
CA ILE A 111 16.60 -13.28 -14.43
C ILE A 111 16.58 -13.45 -15.95
N LYS A 112 16.14 -12.43 -16.69
CA LYS A 112 16.13 -12.47 -18.16
C LYS A 112 17.53 -12.67 -18.72
N ALA A 113 18.53 -11.94 -18.20
CA ALA A 113 19.92 -12.05 -18.64
C ALA A 113 20.46 -13.48 -18.50
N VAL A 114 20.20 -14.15 -17.37
CA VAL A 114 20.58 -15.55 -17.12
C VAL A 114 20.03 -16.49 -18.19
N PHE A 115 18.73 -16.37 -18.51
CA PHE A 115 18.10 -17.23 -19.52
C PHE A 115 18.49 -16.91 -20.96
N THR A 116 18.98 -15.70 -21.23
CA THR A 116 19.44 -15.31 -22.58
C THR A 116 20.93 -15.53 -22.83
N ALA A 117 21.71 -15.91 -21.81
CA ALA A 117 23.17 -16.02 -21.87
C ALA A 117 23.70 -17.06 -22.89
N GLY A 118 22.90 -18.09 -23.22
CA GLY A 118 23.34 -19.13 -24.16
C GLY A 118 22.20 -20.06 -24.59
N ILE A 119 22.51 -20.98 -25.53
CA ILE A 119 21.53 -21.93 -26.09
C ILE A 119 20.99 -22.85 -25.00
N VAL A 120 21.86 -23.38 -24.13
CA VAL A 120 21.45 -24.23 -23.00
C VAL A 120 20.51 -23.49 -22.05
N SER A 121 20.87 -22.27 -21.64
CA SER A 121 20.02 -21.44 -20.77
C SER A 121 18.65 -21.14 -21.40
N LYS A 122 18.61 -20.89 -22.72
CA LYS A 122 17.35 -20.70 -23.46
C LYS A 122 16.50 -21.96 -23.49
N LEU A 123 17.10 -23.14 -23.61
CA LEU A 123 16.37 -24.41 -23.53
C LEU A 123 15.83 -24.65 -22.12
N SER A 124 16.62 -24.39 -21.07
CA SER A 124 16.19 -24.50 -19.68
C SER A 124 15.00 -23.58 -19.36
N TYR A 125 14.95 -22.39 -19.96
CA TYR A 125 13.80 -21.49 -19.83
C TYR A 125 12.49 -22.15 -20.27
N LEU A 126 12.49 -22.98 -21.31
CA LEU A 126 11.26 -23.62 -21.81
C LEU A 126 10.62 -24.51 -20.75
N GLY A 127 11.43 -25.24 -19.98
CA GLY A 127 10.96 -26.11 -18.91
C GLY A 127 10.28 -25.35 -17.77
N ILE A 128 10.76 -24.16 -17.43
CA ILE A 128 10.24 -23.37 -16.30
C ILE A 128 9.42 -22.14 -16.73
N ARG A 129 9.18 -21.95 -18.03
CA ARG A 129 8.53 -20.77 -18.62
C ARG A 129 7.19 -20.46 -17.97
N LYS A 130 6.39 -21.49 -17.68
CA LYS A 130 5.09 -21.35 -17.01
C LYS A 130 5.25 -20.77 -15.61
N GLY A 131 6.19 -21.32 -14.81
CA GLY A 131 6.51 -20.83 -13.47
C GLY A 131 7.01 -19.38 -13.49
N LEU A 132 7.92 -19.04 -14.41
CA LEU A 132 8.42 -17.67 -14.56
C LEU A 132 7.34 -16.66 -14.98
N LYS A 133 6.39 -17.07 -15.84
CA LYS A 133 5.24 -16.22 -16.18
C LYS A 133 4.35 -15.98 -14.97
N LEU A 134 4.09 -17.01 -14.16
CA LEU A 134 3.32 -16.86 -12.91
C LEU A 134 4.05 -15.97 -11.91
N PHE A 135 5.36 -16.14 -11.76
CA PHE A 135 6.19 -15.29 -10.91
C PHE A 135 6.15 -13.83 -11.36
N LYS A 136 6.37 -13.56 -12.66
CA LYS A 136 6.25 -12.22 -13.23
C LYS A 136 4.88 -11.61 -12.94
N LYS A 137 3.81 -12.40 -13.09
CA LYS A 137 2.44 -11.96 -12.82
C LYS A 137 2.24 -11.59 -11.34
N LYS A 138 2.77 -12.36 -10.40
CA LYS A 138 2.71 -12.04 -8.95
C LYS A 138 3.45 -10.76 -8.58
N MET A 139 4.53 -10.44 -9.30
CA MET A 139 5.31 -9.21 -9.11
C MET A 139 4.69 -7.98 -9.81
N ASP A 140 3.68 -8.19 -10.66
CA ASP A 140 3.04 -7.10 -11.40
C ASP A 140 1.94 -6.46 -10.54
N TYR A 141 2.22 -5.25 -10.04
CA TYR A 141 1.27 -4.47 -9.25
C TYR A 141 -0.03 -4.15 -10.01
N LYS A 142 -0.03 -4.24 -11.35
CA LYS A 142 -1.22 -4.05 -12.20
C LYS A 142 -2.34 -5.04 -11.92
N GLU A 143 -2.05 -6.18 -11.30
CA GLU A 143 -3.07 -7.18 -10.95
C GLU A 143 -4.02 -6.70 -9.83
N TYR A 144 -3.60 -5.74 -9.01
CA TYR A 144 -4.41 -5.22 -7.89
C TYR A 144 -5.29 -4.00 -8.26
N GLY A 145 -5.20 -3.50 -9.50
CA GLY A 145 -5.97 -2.35 -9.99
C GLY A 145 -5.18 -1.04 -9.97
N GLY A 146 -5.88 0.08 -9.77
CA GLY A 146 -5.27 1.41 -9.71
C GLY A 146 -4.98 1.86 -8.27
N ALA A 147 -4.29 2.99 -8.14
CA ALA A 147 -4.11 3.65 -6.86
C ALA A 147 -5.46 4.28 -6.46
N ALA A 148 -6.04 3.81 -5.35
CA ALA A 148 -7.24 4.39 -4.78
C ALA A 148 -6.90 5.70 -4.07
N LEU A 149 -7.52 6.81 -4.49
CA LEU A 149 -7.47 8.05 -3.71
C LEU A 149 -8.57 7.98 -2.65
N ILE A 150 -8.15 7.89 -1.40
CA ILE A 150 -9.02 7.76 -0.23
C ILE A 150 -9.07 9.11 0.49
N GLY A 151 -10.24 9.48 1.00
CA GLY A 151 -10.49 10.78 1.64
C GLY A 151 -11.16 11.83 0.75
N LEU A 152 -11.49 11.48 -0.50
CA LEU A 152 -12.28 12.32 -1.39
C LEU A 152 -13.79 12.08 -1.20
N GLN A 153 -14.62 13.06 -1.55
CA GLN A 153 -16.08 12.98 -1.48
C GLN A 153 -16.69 11.90 -2.40
N LYS A 154 -15.93 11.42 -3.39
CA LYS A 154 -16.35 10.37 -4.34
C LYS A 154 -15.19 9.40 -4.57
N PRO A 155 -15.47 8.12 -4.92
CA PRO A 155 -14.42 7.16 -5.22
C PRO A 155 -13.63 7.60 -6.45
N VAL A 156 -12.31 7.72 -6.31
CA VAL A 156 -11.40 8.02 -7.43
C VAL A 156 -10.30 6.97 -7.44
N ILE A 157 -10.16 6.29 -8.59
CA ILE A 157 -9.08 5.33 -8.84
C ILE A 157 -8.18 5.90 -9.93
N LYS A 158 -6.91 6.12 -9.62
CA LYS A 158 -5.89 6.51 -10.60
C LYS A 158 -5.26 5.25 -11.19
N ALA A 159 -5.58 4.96 -12.45
CA ALA A 159 -4.87 3.95 -13.22
C ALA A 159 -3.44 4.44 -13.55
N HIS A 160 -2.49 3.51 -13.59
CA HIS A 160 -1.09 3.84 -13.90
C HIS A 160 -0.94 4.23 -15.39
N GLY A 161 0.00 5.11 -15.75
CA GLY A 161 0.13 5.63 -17.12
C GLY A 161 0.46 4.56 -18.19
N SER A 162 1.04 3.42 -17.78
CA SER A 162 1.30 2.25 -18.64
C SER A 162 0.23 1.15 -18.52
N CYS A 163 -1.00 1.52 -18.17
CA CYS A 163 -2.13 0.62 -17.99
C CYS A 163 -2.48 -0.10 -19.31
N ASP A 164 -2.57 -1.43 -19.25
CA ASP A 164 -3.12 -2.25 -20.34
C ASP A 164 -4.61 -2.56 -20.10
N ALA A 165 -5.26 -3.24 -21.05
CA ALA A 165 -6.68 -3.55 -20.95
C ALA A 165 -7.04 -4.40 -19.70
N GLY A 166 -6.14 -5.26 -19.24
CA GLY A 166 -6.34 -6.07 -18.04
C GLY A 166 -6.31 -5.22 -16.78
N ALA A 167 -5.29 -4.38 -16.67
CA ALA A 167 -5.15 -3.41 -15.57
C ALA A 167 -6.34 -2.44 -15.51
N PHE A 168 -6.83 -1.96 -16.65
CA PHE A 168 -7.99 -1.05 -16.72
C PHE A 168 -9.27 -1.76 -16.24
N LYS A 169 -9.51 -2.99 -16.71
CA LYS A 169 -10.63 -3.83 -16.24
C LYS A 169 -10.59 -4.04 -14.72
N ASN A 170 -9.41 -4.29 -14.15
CA ASN A 170 -9.24 -4.45 -12.70
C ASN A 170 -9.50 -3.14 -11.96
N ALA A 171 -9.04 -2.01 -12.48
CA ALA A 171 -9.31 -0.68 -11.91
C ALA A 171 -10.82 -0.34 -11.89
N VAL A 172 -11.55 -0.68 -12.96
CA VAL A 172 -13.02 -0.52 -13.00
C VAL A 172 -13.70 -1.41 -11.95
N ARG A 173 -13.30 -2.69 -11.83
CA ARG A 173 -13.84 -3.59 -10.81
C ARG A 173 -13.58 -3.08 -9.39
N GLN A 174 -12.38 -2.55 -9.15
CA GLN A 174 -12.02 -1.91 -7.88
C GLN A 174 -12.89 -0.69 -7.60
N ALA A 175 -13.14 0.16 -8.60
CA ALA A 175 -14.02 1.33 -8.46
C ALA A 175 -15.46 0.93 -8.13
N VAL A 176 -16.00 -0.12 -8.77
CA VAL A 176 -17.34 -0.66 -8.47
C VAL A 176 -17.42 -1.11 -7.01
N LYS A 177 -16.46 -1.94 -6.55
CA LYS A 177 -16.41 -2.36 -5.14
C LYS A 177 -16.30 -1.18 -4.18
N TYR A 178 -15.50 -0.17 -4.52
CA TYR A 178 -15.37 1.05 -3.73
C TYR A 178 -16.74 1.74 -3.60
N CYS A 179 -17.44 1.99 -4.72
CA CYS A 179 -18.77 2.59 -4.72
C CYS A 179 -19.78 1.79 -3.87
N GLU A 180 -19.78 0.46 -3.99
CA GLU A 180 -20.73 -0.42 -3.29
C GLU A 180 -20.44 -0.57 -1.79
N SER A 181 -19.20 -0.36 -1.36
CA SER A 181 -18.78 -0.60 0.04
C SER A 181 -19.35 0.40 1.07
N GLY A 182 -19.88 1.53 0.63
CA GLY A 182 -20.33 2.63 1.50
C GLY A 182 -19.20 3.26 2.33
N ILE A 183 -17.94 3.04 1.96
CA ILE A 183 -16.77 3.43 2.76
C ILE A 183 -16.67 4.95 2.97
N ILE A 184 -17.13 5.78 2.03
CA ILE A 184 -17.04 7.25 2.15
C ILE A 184 -17.83 7.74 3.37
N SER A 185 -19.06 7.24 3.55
CA SER A 185 -19.87 7.58 4.73
C SER A 185 -19.20 7.11 6.02
N LYS A 186 -18.64 5.89 6.03
CA LYS A 186 -17.94 5.32 7.19
C LYS A 186 -16.68 6.11 7.56
N ILE A 187 -15.92 6.57 6.56
CA ILE A 187 -14.74 7.43 6.77
C ILE A 187 -15.18 8.77 7.35
N SER A 188 -16.20 9.39 6.78
CA SER A 188 -16.70 10.70 7.23
C SER A 188 -17.19 10.65 8.67
N GLU A 189 -17.87 9.58 9.07
CA GLU A 189 -18.34 9.36 10.43
C GLU A 189 -17.17 9.20 11.41
N GLN A 190 -16.25 8.25 11.14
CA GLN A 190 -15.14 7.98 12.06
C GLN A 190 -14.14 9.13 12.20
N VAL A 191 -13.85 9.84 11.11
CA VAL A 191 -12.93 10.99 11.16
C VAL A 191 -13.61 12.18 11.84
N GLY A 192 -14.89 12.43 11.54
CA GLY A 192 -15.66 13.50 12.19
C GLY A 192 -15.81 13.30 13.70
N ASP A 193 -16.05 12.06 14.15
CA ASP A 193 -16.15 11.73 15.57
C ASP A 193 -14.83 12.03 16.32
N LEU A 194 -13.68 11.79 15.68
CA LEU A 194 -12.38 12.08 16.29
C LEU A 194 -12.10 13.57 16.42
N GLU A 195 -12.49 14.38 15.42
CA GLU A 195 -12.32 15.84 15.48
C GLU A 195 -13.23 16.48 16.53
N ASN A 196 -14.44 15.95 16.72
CA ASN A 196 -15.39 16.40 17.74
C ASN A 196 -14.98 16.04 19.18
N VAL A 197 -14.15 15.01 19.37
CA VAL A 197 -13.63 14.63 20.70
C VAL A 197 -12.41 15.46 21.09
N GLU A 198 -11.73 16.06 20.11
CA GLU A 198 -10.51 16.88 20.32
C GLU A 198 -10.79 18.40 20.36
N SER A 199 -12.04 18.84 20.12
CA SER A 199 -12.49 20.23 20.17
C SER A 199 -13.23 20.58 21.46
#